data_AF-A0A453G635-F1
#
_entry.id   AF-A0A453G635-F1
#
_cell.length_a   1.000
_cell.length_b   1.000
_cell.length_c   1.000
_cell.angle_alpha   90.00
_cell.angle_beta   90.00
_cell.angle_gamma   90.00
#
_symmetry.space_group_name_H-M   'P 1'
#
loop_
_entity.id
_entity.type
_entity.pdbx_description
1 polymer ?
#
loop_
_entity_poly.entity_id
_entity_poly.type
_entity_poly.pdbx_seq_one_letter_code
_entity_poly.pdbx_strand_id
1 'polypeptide(L)'
;MFLFQLPKSLPLLRTPSTVVHRNGRAIVKEVKEGYNLNDLPGGYMGKMLVYKSGKVKMKLGDAVFDVSPGTECGMQQHAVAVNTRRKHCCQLGEIERQHVVVTPDVNSLLNDNRD
;
A
#
# COMPACT_ATOMS: atom_id res chain seq x y z
N MET A 1 15.66 -8.57 -2.00
CA MET A 1 14.23 -8.21 -2.26
C MET A 1 13.66 -7.48 -1.06
N PHE A 2 12.88 -6.41 -1.23
CA PHE A 2 12.38 -5.64 -0.08
C PHE A 2 11.08 -6.20 0.49
N LEU A 3 10.95 -6.17 1.82
CA LEU A 3 9.69 -6.41 2.53
C LEU A 3 9.14 -5.09 3.04
N PHE A 4 7.93 -4.74 2.61
CA PHE A 4 7.26 -3.50 2.97
C PHE A 4 6.17 -3.76 4.02
N GLN A 5 6.21 -2.98 5.10
CA GLN A 5 5.10 -2.81 6.02
C GLN A 5 4.27 -1.60 5.58
N LEU A 6 3.02 -1.84 5.18
CA LEU A 6 2.06 -0.81 4.79
C LEU A 6 1.09 -0.50 5.95
N PRO A 7 0.46 0.68 5.95
CA PRO A 7 -0.69 0.95 6.80
C PRO A 7 -1.81 -0.07 6.56
N LYS A 8 -2.52 -0.46 7.63
CA LYS A 8 -3.64 -1.43 7.54
C LYS A 8 -4.76 -0.95 6.62
N SER A 9 -4.99 0.37 6.62
CA SER A 9 -6.01 1.04 5.82
C SER A 9 -5.33 1.92 4.79
N LEU A 10 -5.55 1.60 3.53
CA LEU A 10 -5.08 2.33 2.37
C LEU A 10 -6.25 3.11 1.76
N PRO A 11 -5.98 4.30 1.20
CA PRO A 11 -6.97 5.08 0.49
C PRO A 11 -7.38 4.37 -0.80
N LEU A 12 -8.64 4.50 -1.18
CA LEU A 12 -9.10 4.03 -2.48
C LEU A 12 -8.40 4.85 -3.57
N LEU A 13 -7.77 4.18 -4.52
CA LEU A 13 -7.49 4.78 -5.82
C LEU A 13 -8.85 5.07 -6.45
N ARG A 14 -9.22 6.36 -6.50
CA ARG A 14 -10.48 6.82 -7.09
C ARG A 14 -10.74 6.10 -8.41
N THR A 15 -11.55 5.05 -8.34
CA THR A 15 -12.25 4.54 -9.50
C THR A 15 -13.46 5.44 -9.57
N PRO A 16 -13.77 6.08 -10.72
CA PRO A 16 -15.02 6.82 -10.84
C PRO A 16 -16.12 5.87 -10.39
N SER A 17 -16.90 6.35 -9.42
CA SER A 17 -17.96 5.66 -8.71
C SER A 17 -18.57 4.56 -9.58
N THR A 18 -18.52 3.30 -9.16
CA THR A 18 -19.38 2.29 -9.76
C THR A 18 -20.82 2.68 -9.44
N VAL A 19 -21.44 3.44 -10.35
CA VAL A 19 -22.86 3.71 -10.31
C VAL A 19 -23.56 2.39 -10.61
N VAL A 20 -23.81 1.60 -9.57
CA VAL A 20 -24.68 0.43 -9.69
C VAL A 20 -26.11 0.94 -9.77
N HIS A 21 -26.60 1.11 -11.00
CA HIS A 21 -28.02 1.34 -11.24
C HIS A 21 -28.78 0.05 -10.95
N ARG A 22 -29.39 -0.03 -9.77
CA ARG A 22 -30.50 -0.96 -9.52
C ARG A 22 -31.68 -0.16 -8.98
N ASN A 23 -32.73 -0.06 -9.78
CA ASN A 23 -34.02 0.54 -9.44
C ASN A 23 -33.96 2.01 -8.96
N GLY A 24 -33.31 2.90 -9.73
CA GLY A 24 -33.55 4.34 -9.65
C GLY A 24 -33.15 5.07 -8.36
N ARG A 25 -32.51 4.39 -7.40
CA ARG A 25 -31.96 5.01 -6.19
C ARG A 25 -30.46 4.79 -6.13
N ALA A 26 -29.71 5.89 -6.15
CA ALA A 26 -28.27 5.87 -5.87
C ALA A 26 -28.08 5.48 -4.39
N ILE A 27 -27.67 4.24 -4.14
CA ILE A 27 -27.19 3.85 -2.82
C ILE A 27 -25.73 4.27 -2.76
N VAL A 28 -25.47 5.42 -2.15
CA VAL A 28 -24.12 5.78 -1.70
C VAL A 28 -23.77 4.80 -0.59
N LYS A 29 -23.02 3.74 -0.89
CA LYS A 29 -22.34 2.98 0.15
C LYS A 29 -21.28 3.91 0.73
N GLU A 30 -21.56 4.52 1.87
CA GLU A 30 -20.52 5.06 2.74
C GLU A 30 -19.56 3.92 3.08
N VAL A 31 -18.40 3.90 2.43
CA VAL A 31 -17.33 2.99 2.80
C VAL A 31 -16.63 3.60 4.01
N LYS A 32 -17.07 3.18 5.20
CA LYS A 32 -16.56 3.69 6.49
C LYS A 32 -15.19 3.12 6.88
N GLU A 33 -14.66 2.15 6.16
CA GLU A 33 -13.41 1.48 6.49
C GLU A 33 -12.44 1.59 5.31
N GLY A 34 -11.21 2.05 5.57
CA GLY A 34 -10.17 2.08 4.54
C GLY A 34 -9.84 0.67 4.02
N TYR A 35 -9.28 0.60 2.82
CA TYR A 35 -9.09 -0.65 2.09
C TYR A 35 -7.81 -1.35 2.53
N ASN A 36 -7.79 -2.68 2.59
CA ASN A 36 -6.53 -3.40 2.73
C ASN A 36 -5.92 -3.69 1.34
N LEU A 37 -4.68 -4.21 1.31
CA LEU A 37 -3.96 -4.46 0.05
C LEU A 37 -4.70 -5.43 -0.90
N ASN A 38 -5.47 -6.38 -0.37
CA ASN A 38 -6.21 -7.36 -1.18
C ASN A 38 -7.47 -6.76 -1.82
N ASP A 39 -7.98 -5.66 -1.29
CA ASP A 39 -9.17 -5.00 -1.83
C ASP A 39 -8.83 -4.07 -3.01
N LEU A 40 -7.54 -3.78 -3.21
CA LEU A 40 -7.08 -2.89 -4.28
C LEU A 40 -7.02 -3.62 -5.62
N PRO A 41 -7.40 -2.95 -6.73
CA PRO A 41 -7.25 -3.54 -8.05
C PRO A 41 -5.77 -3.79 -8.35
N GLY A 42 -5.48 -4.91 -9.01
CA GLY A 42 -4.13 -5.18 -9.50
C GLY A 42 -3.67 -4.14 -10.53
N GLY A 43 -2.36 -3.97 -10.67
CA GLY A 43 -1.76 -3.07 -11.64
C GLY A 43 -1.16 -1.83 -10.99
N TYR A 44 -1.35 -0.68 -11.64
CA TYR A 44 -0.73 0.58 -11.20
C TYR A 44 -1.35 1.08 -9.90
N MET A 45 -0.54 1.10 -8.83
CA MET A 45 -0.98 1.61 -7.53
C MET A 45 -0.59 3.07 -7.30
N GLY A 46 0.58 3.51 -7.76
CA GLY A 46 1.06 4.84 -7.39
C GLY A 46 2.50 5.10 -7.79
N LYS A 47 3.13 6.08 -7.14
CA LYS A 47 4.51 6.49 -7.41
C LYS A 47 5.36 6.41 -6.15
N MET A 48 6.59 5.97 -6.31
CA MET A 48 7.66 6.23 -5.37
C MET A 48 8.37 7.53 -5.77
N LEU A 49 8.52 8.47 -4.86
CA LEU A 49 9.16 9.77 -5.07
C LEU A 49 10.46 9.81 -4.29
N VAL A 50 11.58 9.96 -4.99
CA VAL A 50 12.90 10.14 -4.39
C VAL A 50 13.30 11.61 -4.56
N TYR A 51 13.44 12.32 -3.44
CA TYR A 51 13.81 13.73 -3.43
C TYR A 51 15.33 13.89 -3.53
N LYS A 52 15.80 15.05 -4.00
CA LYS A 52 17.24 15.39 -4.04
C LYS A 52 17.93 15.26 -2.67
N SER A 53 17.18 15.43 -1.58
CA SER A 53 17.66 15.25 -0.20
C SER A 53 17.82 13.78 0.22
N GLY A 54 17.46 12.83 -0.63
CA GLY A 54 17.41 11.40 -0.30
C GLY A 54 16.14 10.97 0.43
N LYS A 55 15.27 11.90 0.83
CA LYS A 55 13.95 11.54 1.39
C LYS A 55 13.15 10.77 0.34
N VAL A 56 12.45 9.72 0.78
CA VAL A 56 11.60 8.90 -0.07
C VAL A 56 10.16 9.00 0.41
N LYS A 57 9.23 9.21 -0.51
CA LYS A 57 7.79 9.20 -0.24
C LYS A 57 7.08 8.26 -1.21
N MET A 58 5.94 7.73 -0.80
CA MET A 58 5.05 6.99 -1.68
C MET A 58 3.76 7.78 -1.85
N LYS A 59 3.27 7.93 -3.09
CA LYS A 59 1.99 8.56 -3.38
C LYS A 59 1.03 7.54 -3.98
N LEU A 60 -0.11 7.36 -3.33
CA LEU A 60 -1.19 6.44 -3.70
C LEU A 60 -2.47 7.28 -3.87
N GLY A 61 -2.85 7.55 -5.13
CA GLY A 61 -3.88 8.56 -5.42
C GLY A 61 -3.43 9.95 -4.93
N ASP A 62 -4.27 10.59 -4.13
CA ASP A 62 -3.98 11.90 -3.54
C ASP A 62 -3.20 11.81 -2.22
N ALA A 63 -3.18 10.63 -1.58
CA ALA A 63 -2.51 10.43 -0.30
C ALA A 63 -1.00 10.25 -0.46
N VAL A 64 -0.26 10.83 0.50
CA VAL A 64 1.20 10.78 0.57
C VAL A 64 1.63 10.06 1.84
N PHE A 65 2.66 9.22 1.71
CA PHE A 65 3.23 8.41 2.78
C PHE A 65 4.73 8.65 2.85
N ASP A 66 5.26 8.70 4.07
CA ASP A 66 6.70 8.62 4.33
C ASP A 66 7.16 7.17 4.22
N VAL A 67 8.30 6.98 3.54
CA VAL A 67 8.96 5.68 3.38
C VAL A 67 10.31 5.73 4.08
N SER A 68 10.49 4.89 5.08
CA SER A 68 11.71 4.85 5.88
C SER A 68 12.25 3.42 6.03
N PRO A 69 13.57 3.28 6.29
CA PRO A 69 14.12 2.02 6.77
C PRO A 69 13.45 1.62 8.09
N GLY A 70 13.03 0.36 8.18
CA GLY A 70 12.45 -0.24 9.37
C GLY A 70 13.50 -0.72 10.36
N THR A 71 13.21 -1.80 11.07
CA THR A 71 14.19 -2.49 11.91
C THR A 71 14.99 -3.48 11.06
N GLU A 72 16.30 -3.59 11.30
CA GLU A 72 17.12 -4.62 10.67
C GLU A 72 16.85 -5.99 11.33
N CYS A 73 16.52 -7.00 10.53
CA CYS A 73 16.43 -8.36 10.99
C CYS A 73 17.83 -8.95 11.17
N GLY A 74 18.13 -9.44 12.37
CA GLY A 74 19.42 -10.09 12.67
C GLY A 74 19.61 -11.47 12.01
N MET A 75 18.62 -11.96 11.26
CA MET A 75 18.64 -13.26 10.61
C MET A 75 18.39 -13.12 9.11
N GLN A 76 18.96 -14.03 8.32
CA GLN A 76 18.68 -14.13 6.89
C GLN A 76 17.23 -14.63 6.68
N GLN A 77 16.53 -14.01 5.73
CA GLN A 77 15.13 -14.32 5.44
C GLN A 77 14.95 -14.65 3.96
N HIS A 78 14.09 -15.62 3.65
CA HIS A 78 13.76 -15.99 2.27
C HIS A 78 12.26 -15.94 2.03
N ALA A 79 11.87 -15.44 0.86
CA ALA A 79 10.50 -15.56 0.37
C ALA A 79 10.34 -16.87 -0.38
N VAL A 80 9.22 -17.55 -0.12
CA VAL A 80 8.91 -18.86 -0.70
C VAL A 80 7.47 -18.84 -1.20
N ALA A 81 7.25 -19.29 -2.43
CA ALA A 81 5.92 -19.53 -2.98
C ALA A 81 5.51 -20.98 -2.73
N VAL A 82 4.37 -21.17 -2.05
CA VAL A 82 3.81 -22.49 -1.76
C VAL A 82 2.47 -22.65 -2.47
N ASN A 83 2.39 -23.60 -3.39
CA ASN A 83 1.15 -24.01 -4.03
C ASN A 83 0.73 -25.38 -3.48
N THR A 84 -0.23 -25.38 -2.57
CA THR A 84 -0.72 -26.59 -1.90
C THR A 84 -1.49 -27.53 -2.83
N ARG A 85 -2.19 -26.99 -3.83
CA ARG A 85 -2.99 -27.78 -4.79
C ARG A 85 -2.11 -28.66 -5.68
N ARG A 86 -1.01 -28.09 -6.19
CA ARG A 86 -0.04 -28.79 -7.05
C ARG A 86 1.12 -29.41 -6.27
N LYS A 87 1.11 -29.29 -4.94
CA LYS A 87 2.19 -29.73 -4.04
C LYS A 87 3.57 -29.19 -4.47
N HIS A 88 3.61 -27.93 -4.87
CA HIS A 88 4.83 -27.28 -5.35
C HIS A 88 5.28 -26.19 -4.36
N CYS A 89 6.58 -26.15 -4.09
CA CYS A 89 7.21 -25.18 -3.22
C CYS A 89 8.46 -24.65 -3.92
N CYS A 90 8.60 -23.32 -4.01
CA CYS A 90 9.69 -22.68 -4.74
C CYS A 90 10.23 -21.47 -3.96
N GLN A 91 11.54 -21.45 -3.72
CA GLN A 91 12.23 -20.32 -3.12
C GLN A 91 12.35 -19.19 -4.16
N LEU A 92 11.80 -18.03 -3.85
CA LEU A 92 11.80 -16.86 -4.73
C LEU A 92 13.08 -16.02 -4.59
N GLY A 93 13.68 -16.01 -3.40
CA GLY A 93 14.93 -15.29 -3.14
C GLY A 93 15.05 -14.81 -1.69
N GLU A 94 16.18 -14.16 -1.41
CA GLU A 94 16.46 -13.51 -0.13
C GLU A 94 15.75 -12.16 0.02
N ILE A 95 15.25 -11.92 1.24
CA ILE A 95 14.67 -10.65 1.66
C ILE A 95 15.78 -9.81 2.31
N GLU A 96 15.84 -8.53 1.95
CA GLU A 96 16.77 -7.58 2.59
C GLU A 96 16.58 -7.59 4.10
N ARG A 97 17.67 -7.65 4.85
CA ARG A 97 17.63 -7.60 6.33
C ARG A 97 16.95 -6.33 6.83
N GLN A 98 17.16 -5.22 6.13
CA GLN A 98 16.52 -3.95 6.43
C GLN A 98 15.13 -3.88 5.78
N HIS A 99 14.09 -4.05 6.57
CA HIS A 99 12.70 -3.91 6.08
C HIS A 99 12.36 -2.45 5.79
N VAL A 100 11.26 -2.22 5.08
CA VAL A 100 10.78 -0.88 4.73
C VAL A 100 9.46 -0.62 5.44
N VAL A 101 9.34 0.53 6.10
CA VAL A 101 8.13 0.94 6.81
C VAL A 101 7.51 2.12 6.07
N VAL A 102 6.21 2.03 5.81
CA VAL A 102 5.43 3.07 5.16
C VAL A 102 4.42 3.63 6.16
N THR A 103 4.46 4.93 6.39
CA THR A 103 3.57 5.63 7.34
C THR A 103 2.88 6.80 6.66
N PRO A 104 1.63 7.15 7.04
CA PRO A 104 0.97 8.33 6.49
C PRO A 104 1.77 9.61 6.78
N ASP A 105 1.92 10.49 5.79
CA ASP A 105 2.53 11.81 6.01
C ASP A 105 1.56 12.69 6.80
N VAL A 106 1.70 12.70 8.13
CA VAL A 106 0.83 13.45 9.04
C VAL A 106 0.87 14.95 8.75
N ASN A 107 2.02 15.49 8.32
CA ASN A 107 2.14 16.92 8.02
C ASN A 107 1.28 17.28 6.81
N SER A 108 1.33 16.48 5.74
CA SER A 108 0.45 16.67 4.59
C SER A 108 -1.03 16.55 4.98
N LEU A 109 -1.39 15.54 5.77
CA LEU A 109 -2.78 15.33 6.20
C LEU A 109 -3.35 16.48 7.03
N LEU A 110 -2.54 17.13 7.86
CA LEU A 110 -3.00 18.24 8.71
C LEU A 110 -3.05 19.58 7.95
N ASN A 111 -2.21 19.76 6.94
CA ASN A 111 -2.13 21.00 6.18
C ASN A 111 -3.24 21.18 5.14
N ASP A 112 -3.96 20.12 4.76
CA ASP A 112 -5.13 20.18 3.87
C ASP A 112 -6.36 20.90 4.49
N ASN A 113 -6.30 21.30 5.76
CA ASN A 113 -7.42 21.95 6.49
C ASN A 113 -7.27 23.48 6.65
N ARG A 114 -6.43 24.15 5.85
CA ARG A 114 -6.12 25.59 5.98
C ARG A 114 -6.67 26.47 4.85
N ASP A 115 -7.81 26.09 4.26
CA ASP A 115 -8.61 26.96 3.39
C ASP A 115 -9.93 27.36 4.06
#